data_AF-A0A9C9YW91-F1
#
_entry.id   AF-A0A9C9YW91-F1
#
_cell.length_a   1.000
_cell.length_b   1.000
_cell.length_c   1.000
_cell.angle_alpha   90.00
_cell.angle_beta   90.00
_cell.angle_gamma   90.00
#
_symmetry.space_group_name_H-M   'P 1'
#
loop_
_entity.id
_entity.type
_entity.pdbx_description
1 polymer ?
#
loop_
_entity_poly.entity_id
_entity_poly.type
_entity_poly.pdbx_seq_one_letter_code
_entity_poly.pdbx_strand_id
1 'polypeptide(L)'
;MFWLLAKFLRPKKADSSDTLEEKKLFDHFSGEFESDRLYVNAAYALVGPAPSSPLTREQTKRLFSLALYVDTGFDSFSSAGGYAYDPAFLDERLKKNAYGRWEAAGTWIGHTDNASVYLGFGDHFVKPIASLHVPWIYSRFILLALFHHHILRHLQRRAQRLPVDTQGDWEKIKRLKSKLKKLRQDFIDFTNLYWIHFPTQQIQGKEMYARLSEALSLKETHALAQQQIEQAEAFASQEHRDILEDIVRKLGYVTFFISLMGVIFTVLHSNEALAFLKPLFNQLIGSRLGRVSAQELHLIRISLEMAFAAILPIPAIWLLGRVEKLKIIARPALRIASCLSAITLFIIIAAHSLFLGTGLVK
;
A
#
# COMPACT_ATOMS: atom_id res chain seq x y z
N MET A 1 7.47 -7.94 26.59
CA MET A 1 8.41 -7.68 25.48
C MET A 1 8.59 -8.89 24.56
N PHE A 2 8.94 -10.07 25.07
CA PHE A 2 9.14 -11.28 24.24
C PHE A 2 7.92 -11.68 23.40
N TRP A 3 6.71 -11.63 23.98
CA TRP A 3 5.46 -11.86 23.23
C TRP A 3 5.18 -10.80 22.16
N LEU A 4 5.63 -9.57 22.39
CA LEU A 4 5.45 -8.43 21.50
C LEU A 4 6.39 -8.53 20.28
N LEU A 5 7.66 -8.85 20.52
CA LEU A 5 8.60 -9.30 19.49
C LEU A 5 8.02 -10.50 18.74
N ALA A 6 7.42 -11.45 19.46
CA ALA A 6 6.80 -12.62 18.86
C ALA A 6 5.56 -12.30 18.00
N LYS A 7 4.81 -11.23 18.30
CA LYS A 7 3.60 -10.85 17.56
C LYS A 7 3.94 -10.08 16.28
N PHE A 8 4.90 -9.16 16.36
CA PHE A 8 5.23 -8.25 15.25
C PHE A 8 6.43 -8.71 14.42
N LEU A 9 7.38 -9.44 15.00
CA LEU A 9 8.61 -9.85 14.33
C LEU A 9 8.71 -11.35 14.08
N ARG A 10 7.88 -12.18 14.72
CA ARG A 10 7.90 -13.63 14.44
C ARG A 10 7.13 -13.88 13.14
N PRO A 11 7.73 -14.60 12.19
CA PRO A 11 6.98 -15.13 11.07
C PRO A 11 5.85 -16.03 11.63
N LYS A 12 4.63 -15.88 11.08
CA LYS A 12 3.54 -16.81 11.38
C LYS A 12 3.98 -18.19 10.90
N LYS A 13 3.67 -19.24 11.69
CA LYS A 13 4.00 -20.66 11.45
C LYS A 13 4.23 -20.95 9.96
N ALA A 14 5.50 -21.17 9.66
CA ALA A 14 6.03 -21.61 8.40
C ALA A 14 5.29 -22.86 7.91
N ASP A 15 4.64 -22.77 6.74
CA ASP A 15 4.52 -23.95 5.89
C ASP A 15 5.95 -24.36 5.49
N SER A 16 6.25 -25.62 5.21
CA SER A 16 7.63 -26.10 5.03
C SER A 16 8.44 -25.40 3.91
N SER A 17 7.80 -24.59 3.05
CA SER A 17 8.41 -23.66 2.11
C SER A 17 9.03 -22.39 2.73
N ASP A 18 8.69 -22.05 3.96
CA ASP A 18 9.03 -20.77 4.60
C ASP A 18 10.38 -20.76 5.34
N THR A 19 11.07 -21.91 5.48
CA THR A 19 12.45 -21.92 5.99
C THR A 19 13.43 -21.22 5.05
N LEU A 20 13.13 -21.22 3.74
CA LEU A 20 13.84 -20.42 2.74
C LEU A 20 13.48 -18.92 2.87
N GLU A 21 12.26 -18.60 3.30
CA GLU A 21 11.85 -17.22 3.59
C GLU A 21 12.42 -16.70 4.91
N GLU A 22 12.60 -17.51 5.96
CA GLU A 22 13.27 -17.11 7.21
C GLU A 22 14.74 -16.77 6.99
N LYS A 23 15.44 -17.60 6.20
CA LYS A 23 16.83 -17.32 5.81
C LYS A 23 16.91 -16.05 4.95
N LYS A 24 15.99 -15.90 4.00
CA LYS A 24 15.83 -14.65 3.25
C LYS A 24 15.46 -13.48 4.17
N LEU A 25 14.68 -13.64 5.23
CA LEU A 25 14.29 -12.56 6.13
C LEU A 25 15.50 -12.02 6.89
N PHE A 26 16.35 -12.89 7.43
CA PHE A 26 17.60 -12.49 8.07
C PHE A 26 18.65 -11.97 7.07
N ASP A 27 18.76 -12.58 5.89
CA ASP A 27 19.60 -12.07 4.79
C ASP A 27 19.04 -10.74 4.20
N HIS A 28 17.73 -10.47 4.36
CA HIS A 28 17.06 -9.23 3.96
C HIS A 28 17.22 -8.14 5.02
N PHE A 29 17.28 -8.52 6.30
CA PHE A 29 17.64 -7.58 7.37
C PHE A 29 19.11 -7.18 7.28
N SER A 30 20.03 -8.07 6.90
CA SER A 30 21.46 -7.78 6.83
C SER A 30 21.87 -6.81 5.70
N GLY A 31 21.06 -6.65 4.65
CA GLY A 31 21.35 -5.75 3.53
C GLY A 31 20.76 -4.33 3.62
N GLU A 32 19.86 -4.06 4.58
CA GLU A 32 19.11 -2.79 4.69
C GLU A 32 19.15 -2.16 6.09
N PHE A 33 20.22 -2.39 6.86
CA PHE A 33 20.45 -1.58 8.06
C PHE A 33 20.88 -0.17 7.63
N GLU A 34 19.95 0.79 7.62
CA GLU A 34 20.25 2.21 7.35
C GLU A 34 21.17 2.85 8.42
N SER A 35 21.37 2.16 9.55
CA SER A 35 22.36 2.52 10.55
C SER A 35 22.88 1.25 11.21
N ASP A 36 24.14 0.91 10.91
CA ASP A 36 24.88 -0.20 11.54
C ASP A 36 25.31 0.14 12.99
N ARG A 37 24.88 1.30 13.52
CA ARG A 37 25.31 1.79 14.82
C ARG A 37 24.52 1.10 15.93
N LEU A 38 25.26 0.50 16.86
CA LEU A 38 24.70 -0.01 18.11
C LEU A 38 24.16 1.16 18.95
N TYR A 39 22.96 0.99 19.51
CA TYR A 39 22.44 1.96 20.47
C TYR A 39 23.16 1.82 21.81
N VAL A 40 23.80 2.89 22.28
CA VAL A 40 24.59 2.88 23.51
C VAL A 40 23.75 3.33 24.70
N ASN A 41 23.74 2.54 25.79
CA ASN A 41 23.17 2.95 27.07
C ASN A 41 24.27 2.88 28.14
N ALA A 42 24.72 4.03 28.63
CA ALA A 42 25.89 4.11 29.49
C ALA A 42 25.68 5.03 30.70
N ALA A 43 26.18 4.60 31.85
CA ALA A 43 26.24 5.41 33.07
C ALA A 43 27.68 5.57 33.55
N TYR A 44 28.17 6.81 33.62
CA TYR A 44 29.50 7.18 34.07
C TYR A 44 29.42 7.83 35.44
N ALA A 45 29.83 7.08 36.47
CA ALA A 45 29.97 7.60 37.82
C ALA A 45 31.40 8.09 38.03
N LEU A 46 31.58 9.41 38.03
CA LEU A 46 32.89 10.03 38.19
C LEU A 46 33.24 10.19 39.67
N VAL A 47 34.50 9.91 40.00
CA VAL A 47 35.05 10.07 41.35
C VAL A 47 35.29 11.54 41.63
N GLY A 48 34.96 11.99 42.85
CA GLY A 48 35.20 13.34 43.33
C GLY A 48 33.93 14.18 43.48
N PRO A 49 34.07 15.45 43.91
CA PRO A 49 32.95 16.37 44.05
C PRO A 49 32.41 16.80 42.68
N ALA A 50 31.15 17.23 42.66
CA ALA A 50 30.55 17.85 41.47
C ALA A 50 31.35 19.10 41.05
N PRO A 51 31.44 19.40 39.73
CA PRO A 51 32.24 20.50 39.22
C PRO A 51 31.70 21.87 39.71
N SER A 52 32.50 22.54 40.54
CA SER A 52 32.15 23.82 41.15
C SER A 52 32.67 25.04 40.36
N SER A 53 33.80 24.90 39.67
CA SER A 53 34.40 25.97 38.88
C SER A 53 33.89 26.00 37.42
N PRO A 54 33.88 27.15 36.74
CA PRO A 54 33.54 27.22 35.32
C PRO A 54 34.37 26.27 34.45
N LEU A 55 35.68 26.20 34.70
CA LEU A 55 36.60 25.33 33.95
C LEU A 55 36.25 23.85 34.12
N THR A 56 36.00 23.38 35.35
CA THR A 56 35.66 21.98 35.59
C THR A 56 34.27 21.60 35.05
N ARG A 57 33.34 22.56 35.00
CA ARG A 57 32.03 22.38 34.36
C ARG A 57 32.16 22.23 32.85
N GLU A 58 32.98 23.07 32.21
CA GLU A 58 33.26 22.97 30.78
C GLU A 58 33.92 21.63 30.41
N GLN A 59 34.93 21.21 31.18
CA GLN A 59 35.56 19.90 31.00
C GLN A 59 34.58 18.74 31.16
N THR A 60 33.67 18.84 32.14
CA THR A 60 32.61 17.84 32.35
C THR A 60 31.63 17.81 31.18
N LYS A 61 31.21 18.98 30.69
CA LYS A 61 30.34 19.12 29.52
C LYS A 61 30.98 18.51 28.27
N ARG A 62 32.29 18.74 28.07
CA ARG A 62 33.07 18.14 26.98
C ARG A 62 33.12 16.61 27.07
N LEU A 63 33.39 16.07 28.25
CA LEU A 63 33.38 14.63 28.48
C LEU A 63 31.98 14.04 28.23
N PHE A 64 30.94 14.72 28.72
CA PHE A 64 29.56 14.32 28.50
C PHE A 64 29.18 14.35 27.02
N SER A 65 29.61 15.35 26.25
CA SER A 65 29.34 15.39 24.80
C SER A 65 29.99 14.23 24.06
N LEU A 66 31.25 13.88 24.37
CA LEU A 66 31.92 12.73 23.75
C LEU A 66 31.13 11.44 24.00
N ALA A 67 30.73 11.21 25.25
CA ALA A 67 29.94 10.04 25.60
C ALA A 67 28.56 10.04 24.90
N LEU A 68 27.86 11.18 24.88
CA LEU A 68 26.50 11.30 24.34
C LEU A 68 26.43 11.10 22.82
N TYR A 69 27.44 11.53 22.08
CA TYR A 69 27.51 11.38 20.62
C TYR A 69 28.33 10.15 20.19
N VAL A 70 28.77 9.34 21.15
CA VAL A 70 29.51 8.09 20.93
C VAL A 70 30.84 8.35 20.18
N ASP A 71 31.47 9.48 20.49
CA ASP A 71 32.79 9.83 19.96
C ASP A 71 33.88 9.38 20.94
N THR A 72 35.08 9.21 20.42
CA THR A 72 36.28 8.91 21.19
C THR A 72 37.15 10.15 21.38
N GLY A 73 38.13 10.07 22.27
CA GLY A 73 39.13 11.12 22.40
C GLY A 73 39.95 11.36 21.11
N PHE A 74 40.05 10.35 20.23
CA PHE A 74 40.75 10.46 18.95
C PHE A 74 39.97 11.28 17.92
N ASP A 75 38.66 11.41 18.10
CA ASP A 75 37.80 12.22 17.24
C ASP A 75 37.85 13.71 17.62
N SER A 76 38.56 14.06 18.70
CA SER A 76 38.69 15.44 19.16
C SER A 76 39.80 16.21 18.44
N PHE A 77 39.58 17.50 18.22
CA PHE A 77 40.56 18.38 17.60
C PHE A 77 41.08 19.40 18.62
N SER A 78 42.41 19.57 18.67
CA SER A 78 43.04 20.56 19.56
C SER A 78 42.61 22.00 19.25
N SER A 79 42.40 22.31 17.97
CA SER A 79 41.87 23.59 17.49
C SER A 79 40.44 23.88 17.99
N ALA A 80 39.69 22.84 18.35
CA ALA A 80 38.36 22.93 18.93
C ALA A 80 38.38 22.74 20.46
N GLY A 81 39.50 22.98 21.15
CA GLY A 81 39.56 22.85 22.62
C GLY A 81 39.39 21.41 23.13
N GLY A 82 39.60 20.40 22.28
CA GLY A 82 39.40 18.98 22.59
C GLY A 82 37.95 18.50 22.50
N TYR A 83 37.07 19.26 21.83
CA TYR A 83 35.76 18.78 21.41
C TYR A 83 35.87 17.99 20.09
N ALA A 84 34.95 17.03 19.88
CA ALA A 84 34.83 16.30 18.61
C ALA A 84 34.14 17.11 17.49
N TYR A 85 33.40 18.15 17.87
CA TYR A 85 32.70 19.05 16.95
C TYR A 85 32.90 20.51 17.37
N ASP A 86 32.45 21.43 16.51
CA ASP A 86 32.41 22.86 16.84
C ASP A 86 31.65 23.10 18.17
N PRO A 87 32.21 23.88 19.12
CA PRO A 87 31.58 24.11 20.41
C PRO A 87 30.21 24.79 20.33
N ALA A 88 30.00 25.72 19.39
CA ALA A 88 28.71 26.40 19.24
C ALA A 88 27.63 25.43 18.73
N PHE A 89 27.99 24.56 17.78
CA PHE A 89 27.13 23.47 17.34
C PHE A 89 26.77 22.51 18.49
N LEU A 90 27.77 22.09 19.29
CA LEU A 90 27.54 21.23 20.43
C LEU A 90 26.62 21.85 21.47
N ASP A 91 26.74 23.15 21.71
CA ASP A 91 25.89 23.87 22.64
C ASP A 91 24.43 23.87 22.21
N GLU A 92 24.17 24.07 20.92
CA GLU A 92 22.83 23.94 20.36
C GLU A 92 22.28 22.51 20.51
N ARG A 93 23.10 21.51 20.18
CA ARG A 93 22.69 20.11 20.27
C ARG A 93 22.46 19.65 21.70
N LEU A 94 23.31 20.04 22.65
CA LEU A 94 23.16 19.74 24.06
C LEU A 94 21.92 20.41 24.66
N LYS A 95 21.59 21.65 24.26
CA LYS A 95 20.32 22.29 24.68
C LYS A 95 19.09 21.48 24.27
N LYS A 96 19.15 20.79 23.13
CA LYS A 96 18.08 19.92 22.65
C LYS A 96 18.08 18.56 23.35
N ASN A 97 19.25 17.92 23.43
CA ASN A 97 19.38 16.50 23.75
C ASN A 97 19.62 16.23 25.25
N ALA A 98 20.12 17.22 26.00
CA ALA A 98 20.41 17.08 27.41
C ALA A 98 19.19 17.39 28.29
N TYR A 99 19.12 16.71 29.43
CA TYR A 99 18.13 16.87 30.47
C TYR A 99 18.79 17.49 31.70
N GLY A 100 18.65 18.81 31.83
CA GLY A 100 19.36 19.63 32.82
C GLY A 100 18.78 19.67 34.24
N ARG A 101 17.78 18.86 34.60
CA ARG A 101 17.11 18.94 35.92
C ARG A 101 18.11 18.88 37.09
N TRP A 102 19.17 18.09 36.95
CA TRP A 102 20.15 17.83 38.01
C TRP A 102 21.54 18.38 37.69
N GLU A 103 21.64 19.29 36.72
CA GLU A 103 22.92 19.85 36.26
C GLU A 103 23.68 20.56 37.40
N ALA A 104 22.96 21.31 38.24
CA ALA A 104 23.53 21.97 39.41
C ALA A 104 24.13 21.00 40.44
N ALA A 105 23.63 19.77 40.49
CA ALA A 105 24.17 18.69 41.32
C ALA A 105 25.30 17.90 40.61
N GLY A 106 25.75 18.37 39.43
CA GLY A 106 26.76 17.72 38.62
C GLY A 106 26.26 16.53 37.81
N THR A 107 24.95 16.30 37.72
CA THR A 107 24.38 15.18 36.96
C THR A 107 23.92 15.64 35.59
N TRP A 108 24.49 15.04 34.56
CA TRP A 108 24.20 15.25 33.15
C TRP A 108 23.54 14.01 32.57
N ILE A 109 22.41 14.20 31.92
CA ILE A 109 21.65 13.11 31.29
C ILE A 109 21.31 13.56 29.89
N GLY A 110 21.38 12.68 28.90
CA GLY A 110 21.03 13.04 27.53
C GLY A 110 20.66 11.85 26.68
N HIS A 111 19.91 12.14 25.63
CA HIS A 111 19.44 11.16 24.67
C HIS A 111 19.68 11.66 23.25
N THR A 112 20.18 10.79 22.40
CA THR A 112 20.28 10.95 20.95
C THR A 112 19.57 9.78 20.27
N ASP A 113 19.57 9.80 18.94
CA ASP A 113 19.15 8.68 18.12
C ASP A 113 20.02 7.42 18.31
N ASN A 114 21.26 7.60 18.79
CA ASN A 114 22.25 6.53 18.93
C ASN A 114 22.65 6.22 20.38
N ALA A 115 22.30 7.06 21.36
CA ALA A 115 22.71 6.84 22.73
C ALA A 115 21.76 7.40 23.79
N SER A 116 21.84 6.81 24.98
CA SER A 116 21.34 7.36 26.24
C SER A 116 22.48 7.35 27.25
N VAL A 117 22.92 8.53 27.68
CA VAL A 117 24.07 8.68 28.56
C VAL A 117 23.69 9.38 29.85
N TYR A 118 24.21 8.85 30.96
CA TYR A 118 24.08 9.39 32.30
C TYR A 118 25.48 9.61 32.85
N LEU A 119 25.82 10.82 33.23
CA LEU A 119 27.11 11.17 33.82
C LEU A 119 26.86 11.92 35.11
N GLY A 120 27.53 11.55 36.20
CA GLY A 120 27.34 12.27 37.46
C GLY A 120 28.40 11.94 38.49
N PHE A 121 28.28 12.62 39.64
CA PHE A 121 29.27 12.61 40.71
C PHE A 121 28.62 12.24 42.04
N GLY A 122 29.44 11.70 42.94
CA GLY A 122 29.08 11.45 44.33
C GLY A 122 28.08 10.32 44.55
N ASP A 123 27.83 10.05 45.83
CA ASP A 123 27.04 8.91 46.30
C ASP A 123 25.60 8.90 45.79
N HIS A 124 24.99 10.08 45.65
CA HIS A 124 23.62 10.18 45.14
C HIS A 124 23.52 9.78 43.67
N PHE A 125 24.53 10.04 42.85
CA PHE A 125 24.52 9.52 41.48
C PHE A 125 24.86 8.02 41.47
N VAL A 126 25.95 7.62 42.15
CA VAL A 126 26.46 6.25 42.09
C VAL A 126 25.43 5.23 42.60
N LYS A 127 24.86 5.48 43.79
CA LYS A 127 24.00 4.51 44.48
C LYS A 127 22.63 4.43 43.80
N PRO A 128 21.71 5.40 43.92
CA PRO A 128 20.38 5.23 43.35
C PRO A 128 20.34 5.41 41.83
N ILE A 129 21.10 6.33 41.23
CA ILE A 129 20.93 6.62 39.80
C ILE A 129 21.64 5.57 38.94
N ALA A 130 22.96 5.47 39.04
CA ALA A 130 23.76 4.59 38.18
C ALA A 130 23.52 3.11 38.48
N SER A 131 23.49 2.70 39.75
CA SER A 131 23.37 1.28 40.10
C SER A 131 21.94 0.74 40.10
N LEU A 132 20.92 1.60 40.29
CA LEU A 132 19.52 1.18 40.33
C LEU A 132 18.68 1.74 39.17
N HIS A 133 18.59 3.06 39.04
CA HIS A 133 17.64 3.67 38.10
C HIS A 133 18.01 3.38 36.63
N VAL A 134 19.28 3.55 36.25
CA VAL A 134 19.71 3.29 34.87
C VAL A 134 19.44 1.84 34.45
N PRO A 135 19.96 0.80 35.13
CA PRO A 135 19.76 -0.57 34.68
C PRO A 135 18.31 -1.05 34.77
N TRP A 136 17.53 -0.64 35.78
CA TRP A 136 16.22 -1.23 36.05
C TRP A 136 15.03 -0.41 35.55
N ILE A 137 15.15 0.93 35.56
CA ILE A 137 14.05 1.84 35.22
C ILE A 137 14.29 2.41 33.83
N TYR A 138 15.39 3.13 33.63
CA TYR A 138 15.62 3.86 32.40
C TYR A 138 15.97 2.93 31.23
N SER A 139 16.66 1.81 31.46
CA SER A 139 16.82 0.78 30.43
C SER A 139 15.49 0.25 29.91
N ARG A 140 14.45 0.15 30.75
CA ARG A 140 13.12 -0.27 30.29
C ARG A 140 12.45 0.78 29.42
N PHE A 141 12.65 2.07 29.74
CA PHE A 141 12.20 3.17 28.90
C PHE A 141 12.89 3.15 27.54
N ILE A 142 14.21 2.96 27.52
CA ILE A 142 15.03 2.81 26.31
C ILE A 142 14.53 1.63 25.47
N LEU A 143 14.38 0.45 26.07
CA LEU A 143 13.90 -0.73 25.36
C LEU A 143 12.50 -0.53 24.77
N LEU A 144 11.60 0.12 25.51
CA LEU A 144 10.27 0.44 25.01
C LEU A 144 10.31 1.41 23.81
N ALA A 145 11.09 2.48 23.92
CA ALA A 145 11.23 3.49 22.87
C ALA A 145 11.88 2.91 21.60
N LEU A 146 12.94 2.12 21.74
CA LEU A 146 13.58 1.41 20.62
C LEU A 146 12.61 0.41 19.98
N PHE A 147 11.85 -0.31 20.78
CA PHE A 147 10.84 -1.24 20.28
C PHE A 147 9.75 -0.53 19.47
N HIS A 148 9.26 0.61 19.95
CA HIS A 148 8.33 1.46 19.21
C HIS A 148 8.94 1.93 17.88
N HIS A 149 10.17 2.45 17.91
CA HIS A 149 10.89 2.91 16.73
C HIS A 149 10.97 1.81 15.66
N HIS A 150 11.40 0.62 16.06
CA HIS A 150 11.55 -0.50 15.13
C HIS A 150 10.23 -1.01 14.57
N ILE A 151 9.16 -1.08 15.36
CA ILE A 151 7.83 -1.43 14.83
C ILE A 151 7.36 -0.40 13.81
N LEU A 152 7.46 0.88 14.12
CA LEU A 152 7.02 1.94 13.23
C LEU A 152 7.75 1.88 11.89
N ARG A 153 9.08 1.76 11.93
CA ARG A 153 9.89 1.58 10.70
C ARG A 153 9.58 0.28 9.97
N HIS A 154 9.23 -0.80 10.67
CA HIS A 154 8.81 -2.04 10.03
C HIS A 154 7.46 -1.88 9.30
N LEU A 155 6.49 -1.23 9.92
CA LEU A 155 5.19 -0.93 9.30
C LEU A 155 5.35 0.02 8.10
N GLN A 156 6.21 1.03 8.24
CA GLN A 156 6.60 1.94 7.17
C GLN A 156 7.15 1.18 5.95
N ARG A 157 8.17 0.33 6.15
CA ARG A 157 8.76 -0.48 5.08
C ARG A 157 7.74 -1.42 4.43
N ARG A 158 6.85 -2.02 5.22
CA ARG A 158 5.76 -2.85 4.69
C ARG A 158 4.84 -2.02 3.79
N ALA A 159 4.50 -0.79 4.16
CA ALA A 159 3.68 0.09 3.33
C ALA A 159 4.37 0.41 1.99
N GLN A 160 5.65 0.78 2.03
CA GLN A 160 6.44 1.16 0.85
C GLN A 160 6.67 0.00 -0.14
N ARG A 161 6.74 -1.24 0.34
CA ARG A 161 6.97 -2.43 -0.50
C ARG A 161 5.71 -3.03 -1.11
N LEU A 162 4.53 -2.66 -0.63
CA LEU A 162 3.25 -3.18 -1.13
C LEU A 162 2.81 -2.65 -2.50
N PRO A 163 3.05 -1.39 -2.91
CA PRO A 163 2.80 -0.94 -4.28
C PRO A 163 3.79 -1.60 -5.25
N VAL A 164 3.45 -2.82 -5.65
CA VAL A 164 4.12 -3.58 -6.70
C VAL A 164 3.24 -3.53 -7.94
N ASP A 165 3.86 -3.42 -9.11
CA ASP A 165 3.24 -3.35 -10.44
C ASP A 165 1.97 -4.22 -10.56
N THR A 166 0.82 -3.55 -10.47
CA THR A 166 -0.50 -4.17 -10.53
C THR A 166 -0.89 -4.52 -11.96
N GLN A 167 -0.27 -3.92 -12.99
CA GLN A 167 -0.55 -4.11 -14.43
C GLN A 167 -2.05 -4.21 -14.78
N GLY A 168 -2.94 -3.51 -14.06
CA GLY A 168 -4.39 -3.61 -14.29
C GLY A 168 -5.00 -5.00 -13.95
N ASP A 169 -4.28 -5.88 -13.24
CA ASP A 169 -4.79 -7.18 -12.83
C ASP A 169 -5.65 -7.06 -11.57
N TRP A 170 -6.97 -7.20 -11.76
CA TRP A 170 -7.95 -7.19 -10.68
C TRP A 170 -7.63 -8.12 -9.50
N GLU A 171 -7.07 -9.31 -9.74
CA GLU A 171 -6.77 -10.24 -8.64
C GLU A 171 -5.56 -9.77 -7.83
N LYS A 172 -4.55 -9.18 -8.48
CA LYS A 172 -3.42 -8.54 -7.80
C LYS A 172 -3.89 -7.38 -6.95
N ILE A 173 -4.77 -6.51 -7.47
CA ILE A 173 -5.32 -5.37 -6.74
C ILE A 173 -6.18 -5.82 -5.55
N LYS A 174 -7.02 -6.85 -5.73
CA LYS A 174 -7.79 -7.42 -4.62
C LYS A 174 -6.90 -7.97 -3.51
N ARG A 175 -5.82 -8.69 -3.88
CA ARG A 175 -4.80 -9.17 -2.93
C ARG A 175 -4.07 -8.02 -2.25
N LEU A 176 -3.70 -6.98 -2.99
CA LEU A 176 -3.06 -5.76 -2.47
C LEU A 176 -3.95 -5.07 -1.43
N LYS A 177 -5.23 -4.82 -1.75
CA LYS A 177 -6.19 -4.22 -0.79
C LYS A 177 -6.34 -5.06 0.48
N SER A 178 -6.36 -6.39 0.37
CA SER A 178 -6.40 -7.28 1.54
C SER A 178 -5.13 -7.16 2.41
N LYS A 179 -3.95 -7.14 1.76
CA LYS A 179 -2.66 -6.94 2.46
C LYS A 179 -2.60 -5.57 3.16
N LEU A 180 -3.06 -4.51 2.50
CA LEU A 180 -3.10 -3.16 3.07
C LEU A 180 -4.09 -3.05 4.22
N LYS A 181 -5.30 -3.62 4.08
CA LYS A 181 -6.27 -3.69 5.17
C LYS A 181 -5.69 -4.38 6.41
N LYS A 182 -4.95 -5.47 6.22
CA LYS A 182 -4.24 -6.15 7.31
C LYS A 182 -3.14 -5.28 7.91
N LEU A 183 -2.35 -4.59 7.08
CA LEU A 183 -1.31 -3.67 7.56
C LEU A 183 -1.91 -2.52 8.39
N ARG A 184 -3.02 -1.93 7.94
CA ARG A 184 -3.77 -0.92 8.69
C ARG A 184 -4.29 -1.45 10.02
N GLN A 185 -4.82 -2.68 10.03
CA GLN A 185 -5.22 -3.32 11.29
C GLN A 185 -4.03 -3.51 12.23
N ASP A 186 -2.89 -3.99 11.72
CA ASP A 186 -1.66 -4.16 12.52
C ASP A 186 -1.21 -2.80 13.13
N PHE A 187 -1.31 -1.70 12.36
CA PHE A 187 -0.99 -0.35 12.82
C PHE A 187 -1.97 0.18 13.87
N ILE A 188 -3.27 -0.05 13.69
CA ILE A 188 -4.31 0.31 14.66
C ILE A 188 -4.12 -0.46 15.96
N ASP A 189 -3.90 -1.77 15.88
CA ASP A 189 -3.62 -2.62 17.03
C ASP A 189 -2.38 -2.13 17.78
N PHE A 190 -1.31 -1.75 17.06
CA PHE A 190 -0.12 -1.18 17.67
C PHE A 190 -0.42 0.13 18.40
N THR A 191 -1.12 1.05 17.73
CA THR A 191 -1.45 2.37 18.27
C THR A 191 -2.36 2.26 19.49
N ASN A 192 -3.34 1.35 19.48
CA ASN A 192 -4.30 1.23 20.56
C ASN A 192 -3.74 0.47 21.78
N LEU A 193 -2.88 -0.53 21.55
CA LEU A 193 -2.47 -1.45 22.63
C LEU A 193 -1.06 -1.21 23.15
N TYR A 194 -0.15 -0.69 22.31
CA TYR A 194 1.28 -0.67 22.64
C TYR A 194 1.92 0.70 22.54
N TRP A 195 1.27 1.67 21.87
CA TRP A 195 1.76 3.04 21.78
C TRP A 195 1.54 3.81 23.09
N ILE A 196 2.51 3.68 23.99
CA ILE A 196 2.48 4.26 25.33
C ILE A 196 3.19 5.61 25.31
N HIS A 197 2.46 6.69 25.56
CA HIS A 197 3.03 8.04 25.64
C HIS A 197 3.85 8.27 26.92
N PHE A 198 3.41 7.68 28.04
CA PHE A 198 4.04 7.87 29.34
C PHE A 198 4.10 6.52 30.09
N PRO A 199 5.28 5.88 30.19
CA PRO A 199 5.40 4.58 30.84
C PRO A 199 5.30 4.63 32.37
N THR A 200 5.25 5.83 32.96
CA THR A 200 5.17 6.05 34.41
C THR A 200 4.40 7.32 34.74
N GLN A 201 3.86 7.38 35.97
CA GLN A 201 3.24 8.58 36.52
C GLN A 201 4.25 9.54 37.17
N GLN A 202 5.47 9.09 37.45
CA GLN A 202 6.52 9.92 38.03
C GLN A 202 6.92 11.05 37.08
N ILE A 203 6.93 12.29 37.57
CA ILE A 203 7.23 13.49 36.76
C ILE A 203 8.60 13.35 36.06
N GLN A 204 9.63 12.97 36.79
CA GLN A 204 10.97 12.78 36.23
C GLN A 204 10.99 11.71 35.13
N GLY A 205 10.26 10.60 35.32
CA GLY A 205 10.20 9.55 34.30
C GLY A 205 9.43 9.98 33.05
N LYS A 206 8.38 10.80 33.19
CA LYS A 206 7.67 11.42 32.05
C LYS A 206 8.59 12.33 31.26
N GLU A 207 9.34 13.19 31.94
CA GLU A 207 10.30 14.11 31.30
C GLU A 207 11.42 13.35 30.57
N MET A 208 11.99 12.33 31.23
CA MET A 208 13.04 11.50 30.63
C MET A 208 12.55 10.76 29.38
N TYR A 209 11.37 10.13 29.48
CA TYR A 209 10.80 9.40 28.34
C TYR A 209 10.39 10.33 27.21
N ALA A 210 9.91 11.54 27.50
CA ALA A 210 9.61 12.55 26.48
C ALA A 210 10.89 12.95 25.71
N ARG A 211 12.00 13.20 26.41
CA ARG A 211 13.29 13.51 25.78
C ARG A 211 13.82 12.35 24.94
N LEU A 212 13.75 11.13 25.46
CA LEU A 212 14.11 9.93 24.71
C LEU A 212 13.25 9.72 23.46
N SER A 213 11.93 9.95 23.57
CA SER A 213 11.00 9.83 22.45
C SER A 213 11.23 10.89 21.38
N GLU A 214 11.57 12.11 21.79
CA GLU A 214 11.97 13.21 20.90
C GLU A 214 13.30 12.89 20.19
N ALA A 215 14.29 12.39 20.93
CA ALA A 215 15.60 12.01 20.38
C ALA A 215 15.48 10.91 19.31
N LEU A 216 14.59 9.94 19.51
CA LEU A 216 14.29 8.88 18.54
C LEU A 216 13.26 9.30 17.47
N SER A 217 12.76 10.53 17.51
CA SER A 217 11.74 11.05 16.58
C SER A 217 10.51 10.13 16.45
N LEU A 218 10.04 9.59 17.59
CA LEU A 218 8.99 8.57 17.60
C LEU A 218 7.67 9.11 17.05
N LYS A 219 7.34 10.37 17.37
CA LYS A 219 6.09 11.00 16.93
C LYS A 219 6.09 11.24 15.43
N GLU A 220 7.20 11.72 14.89
CA GLU A 220 7.41 11.95 13.46
C GLU A 220 7.36 10.63 12.69
N THR A 221 8.03 9.60 13.23
CA THR A 221 8.03 8.26 12.63
C THR A 221 6.63 7.63 12.66
N HIS A 222 5.86 7.85 13.73
CA HIS A 222 4.47 7.40 13.83
C HIS A 222 3.58 8.06 12.77
N ALA A 223 3.67 9.39 12.66
CA ALA A 223 2.92 10.16 11.65
C ALA A 223 3.29 9.74 10.21
N LEU A 224 4.59 9.54 9.94
CA LEU A 224 5.07 9.09 8.64
C LEU A 224 4.57 7.68 8.30
N ALA A 225 4.59 6.75 9.27
CA ALA A 225 4.06 5.41 9.08
C ALA A 225 2.56 5.43 8.76
N GLN A 226 1.79 6.24 9.48
CA GLN A 226 0.35 6.43 9.21
C GLN A 226 0.14 6.96 7.79
N GLN A 227 0.82 8.05 7.43
CA GLN A 227 0.69 8.71 6.13
C GLN A 227 0.99 7.73 4.99
N GLN A 228 2.06 6.93 5.10
CA GLN A 228 2.43 5.99 4.04
C GLN A 228 1.43 4.83 3.89
N ILE A 229 0.86 4.35 4.99
CA ILE A 229 -0.22 3.35 4.94
C ILE A 229 -1.45 3.93 4.24
N GLU A 230 -1.85 5.16 4.59
CA GLU A 230 -2.98 5.85 3.97
C GLU A 230 -2.76 6.11 2.48
N GLN A 231 -1.56 6.56 2.08
CA GLN A 231 -1.19 6.76 0.69
C GLN A 231 -1.23 5.45 -0.11
N ALA A 232 -0.72 4.35 0.45
CA ALA A 232 -0.75 3.04 -0.20
C ALA A 232 -2.20 2.52 -0.35
N GLU A 233 -3.08 2.75 0.63
CA GLU A 233 -4.51 2.44 0.53
C GLU A 233 -5.24 3.29 -0.50
N ALA A 234 -4.92 4.58 -0.56
CA ALA A 234 -5.47 5.50 -1.56
C ALA A 234 -5.08 5.06 -2.97
N PHE A 235 -3.80 4.74 -3.18
CA PHE A 235 -3.30 4.19 -4.44
C PHE A 235 -4.04 2.90 -4.85
N ALA A 236 -4.12 1.91 -3.96
CA ALA A 236 -4.82 0.66 -4.26
C ALA A 236 -6.33 0.84 -4.49
N SER A 237 -6.92 1.87 -3.90
CA SER A 237 -8.33 2.22 -4.13
C SER A 237 -8.53 2.94 -5.45
N GLN A 238 -7.58 3.77 -5.87
CA GLN A 238 -7.60 4.41 -7.19
C GLN A 238 -7.48 3.38 -8.31
N GLU A 239 -6.46 2.51 -8.26
CA GLU A 239 -6.28 1.41 -9.23
C GLU A 239 -7.54 0.52 -9.35
N HIS A 240 -8.19 0.27 -8.22
CA HIS A 240 -9.44 -0.49 -8.19
C HIS A 240 -10.59 0.24 -8.89
N ARG A 241 -10.69 1.57 -8.70
CA ARG A 241 -11.68 2.40 -9.41
C ARG A 241 -11.40 2.44 -10.90
N ASP A 242 -10.15 2.62 -11.31
CA ASP A 242 -9.77 2.68 -12.73
C ASP A 242 -10.13 1.37 -13.47
N ILE A 243 -9.92 0.22 -12.83
CA ILE A 243 -10.37 -1.07 -13.38
C ILE A 243 -11.89 -1.16 -13.44
N LEU A 244 -12.60 -0.74 -12.39
CA LEU A 244 -14.07 -0.78 -12.39
C LEU A 244 -14.65 0.14 -13.46
N GLU A 245 -14.08 1.33 -13.65
CA GLU A 245 -14.48 2.27 -14.70
C GLU A 245 -14.21 1.67 -16.09
N ASP A 246 -13.08 1.02 -16.32
CA ASP A 246 -12.81 0.34 -17.59
C ASP A 246 -13.81 -0.80 -17.86
N ILE A 247 -14.14 -1.60 -16.82
CA ILE A 247 -15.15 -2.66 -16.91
C ILE A 247 -16.54 -2.07 -17.20
N VAL A 248 -16.96 -1.05 -16.45
CA VAL A 248 -18.26 -0.37 -16.61
C VAL A 248 -18.37 0.28 -17.98
N ARG A 249 -17.29 0.92 -18.47
CA ARG A 249 -17.25 1.52 -19.81
C ARG A 249 -17.41 0.45 -20.90
N LYS A 250 -16.70 -0.68 -20.79
CA LYS A 250 -16.85 -1.81 -21.72
C LYS A 250 -18.25 -2.40 -21.69
N LEU A 251 -18.82 -2.57 -20.49
CA LEU A 251 -20.20 -3.03 -20.34
C LEU A 251 -21.20 -2.03 -20.91
N GLY A 252 -20.97 -0.73 -20.70
CA GLY A 252 -21.78 0.36 -21.24
C GLY A 252 -21.84 0.34 -22.76
N TYR A 253 -20.72 0.08 -23.44
CA TYR A 253 -20.73 -0.14 -24.89
C TYR A 253 -21.57 -1.36 -25.28
N VAL A 254 -21.42 -2.49 -24.59
CA VAL A 254 -22.24 -3.69 -24.86
C VAL A 254 -23.73 -3.41 -24.67
N THR A 255 -24.11 -2.78 -23.55
CA THR A 255 -25.49 -2.40 -23.27
C THR A 255 -26.02 -1.40 -24.32
N PHE A 256 -25.24 -0.38 -24.69
CA PHE A 256 -25.61 0.57 -25.74
C PHE A 256 -25.90 -0.15 -27.07
N PHE A 257 -25.04 -1.07 -27.49
CA PHE A 257 -25.26 -1.85 -28.72
C PHE A 257 -26.51 -2.74 -28.62
N ILE A 258 -26.72 -3.43 -27.50
CA ILE A 258 -27.92 -4.26 -27.28
C ILE A 258 -29.19 -3.39 -27.32
N SER A 259 -29.19 -2.24 -26.64
CA SER A 259 -30.31 -1.30 -26.65
C SER A 259 -30.58 -0.75 -28.04
N LEU A 260 -29.54 -0.36 -28.79
CA LEU A 260 -29.66 0.11 -30.16
C LEU A 260 -30.25 -0.97 -31.08
N MET A 261 -29.77 -2.21 -30.96
CA MET A 261 -30.32 -3.35 -31.71
C MET A 261 -31.77 -3.63 -31.34
N GLY A 262 -32.13 -3.51 -30.06
CA GLY A 262 -33.50 -3.64 -29.58
C GLY A 262 -34.43 -2.59 -30.20
N VAL A 263 -34.01 -1.32 -30.24
CA VAL A 263 -34.78 -0.25 -30.89
C VAL A 263 -34.96 -0.52 -32.39
N ILE A 264 -33.89 -0.91 -33.10
CA ILE A 264 -33.98 -1.25 -34.53
C ILE A 264 -34.95 -2.42 -34.74
N PHE A 265 -34.87 -3.45 -33.91
CA PHE A 265 -35.79 -4.58 -33.97
C PHE A 265 -37.24 -4.16 -33.76
N THR A 266 -37.53 -3.34 -32.74
CA THR A 266 -38.88 -2.82 -32.48
C THR A 266 -39.42 -2.00 -33.64
N VAL A 267 -38.59 -1.13 -34.23
CA VAL A 267 -38.97 -0.33 -35.41
C VAL A 267 -39.29 -1.25 -36.59
N LEU A 268 -38.40 -2.20 -36.92
CA LEU A 268 -38.60 -3.15 -38.03
C LEU A 268 -39.84 -4.03 -37.86
N HIS A 269 -40.21 -4.35 -36.60
CA HIS A 269 -41.36 -5.20 -36.31
C HIS A 269 -42.69 -4.42 -36.32
N SER A 270 -42.64 -3.09 -36.22
CA SER A 270 -43.83 -2.24 -36.30
C SER A 270 -44.36 -2.16 -37.74
N ASN A 271 -45.64 -2.50 -37.92
CA ASN A 271 -46.28 -2.49 -39.26
C ASN A 271 -46.28 -1.08 -39.88
N GLU A 272 -46.30 -0.03 -39.06
CA GLU A 272 -46.28 1.38 -39.49
C GLU A 272 -44.92 1.78 -40.07
N ALA A 273 -43.80 1.40 -39.46
CA ALA A 273 -42.48 1.68 -40.03
C ALA A 273 -42.25 0.94 -41.35
N LEU A 274 -42.77 -0.27 -41.47
CA LEU A 274 -42.72 -1.05 -42.71
C LEU A 274 -43.51 -0.37 -43.84
N ALA A 275 -44.66 0.22 -43.53
CA ALA A 275 -45.44 1.03 -44.47
C ALA A 275 -44.68 2.31 -44.89
N PHE A 276 -43.96 2.95 -43.95
CA PHE A 276 -43.16 4.15 -44.21
C PHE A 276 -41.90 3.86 -45.06
N LEU A 277 -41.22 2.73 -44.84
CA LEU A 277 -40.00 2.34 -45.57
C LEU A 277 -40.26 1.80 -46.98
N LYS A 278 -41.47 1.29 -47.24
CA LYS A 278 -41.88 0.69 -48.52
C LYS A 278 -41.63 1.58 -49.76
N PRO A 279 -42.00 2.87 -49.80
CA PRO A 279 -41.71 3.73 -50.96
C PRO A 279 -40.21 3.95 -51.18
N LEU A 280 -39.43 4.06 -50.09
CA LEU A 280 -37.98 4.26 -50.14
C LEU A 280 -37.26 3.02 -50.70
N PHE A 281 -37.68 1.83 -50.27
CA PHE A 281 -37.25 0.55 -50.84
C PHE A 281 -37.62 0.42 -52.31
N ASN A 282 -38.85 0.77 -52.68
CA ASN A 282 -39.29 0.77 -54.08
C ASN A 282 -38.51 1.77 -54.94
N GLN A 283 -37.98 2.85 -54.36
CA GLN A 283 -37.16 3.82 -55.09
C GLN A 283 -35.70 3.35 -55.25
N LEU A 284 -35.15 2.67 -54.24
CA LEU A 284 -33.80 2.09 -54.25
C LEU A 284 -33.69 0.84 -55.13
N ILE A 285 -34.71 -0.02 -55.11
CA ILE A 285 -34.75 -1.29 -55.86
C ILE A 285 -35.44 -1.13 -57.23
N GLY A 286 -36.29 -0.10 -57.38
CA GLY A 286 -37.15 0.11 -58.53
C GLY A 286 -36.45 0.34 -59.86
N SER A 287 -35.13 0.55 -59.90
CA SER A 287 -34.40 0.61 -61.17
C SER A 287 -34.00 -0.76 -61.74
N ARG A 288 -34.13 -1.87 -60.99
CA ARG A 288 -33.66 -3.18 -61.46
C ARG A 288 -34.56 -4.40 -61.25
N LEU A 289 -35.58 -4.39 -60.39
CA LEU A 289 -36.29 -5.64 -60.01
C LEU A 289 -37.83 -5.65 -60.10
N GLY A 290 -38.50 -4.58 -60.54
CA GLY A 290 -39.97 -4.57 -60.63
C GLY A 290 -40.68 -4.46 -59.26
N ARG A 291 -42.01 -4.27 -59.27
CA ARG A 291 -42.80 -4.03 -58.05
C ARG A 291 -42.79 -5.26 -57.14
N VAL A 292 -42.23 -5.11 -55.94
CA VAL A 292 -42.19 -6.15 -54.90
C VAL A 292 -43.59 -6.39 -54.34
N SER A 293 -44.03 -7.65 -54.33
CA SER A 293 -45.33 -8.09 -53.80
C SER A 293 -45.35 -8.12 -52.26
N ALA A 294 -46.54 -8.15 -51.65
CA ALA A 294 -46.67 -8.22 -50.20
C ALA A 294 -46.08 -9.51 -49.60
N GLN A 295 -46.10 -10.62 -50.35
CA GLN A 295 -45.48 -11.90 -49.94
C GLN A 295 -43.96 -11.83 -49.91
N GLU A 296 -43.34 -11.19 -50.91
CA GLU A 296 -41.88 -11.00 -50.95
C GLU A 296 -41.40 -10.09 -49.81
N LEU A 297 -42.15 -9.04 -49.49
CA LEU A 297 -41.90 -8.20 -48.31
C LEU A 297 -41.96 -8.99 -46.99
N HIS A 298 -42.88 -9.95 -46.86
CA HIS A 298 -42.97 -10.80 -45.68
C HIS A 298 -41.79 -11.78 -45.57
N LEU A 299 -41.34 -12.36 -46.69
CA LEU A 299 -40.15 -13.22 -46.74
C LEU A 299 -38.85 -12.44 -46.46
N ILE A 300 -38.74 -11.21 -46.96
CA ILE A 300 -37.62 -10.32 -46.64
C ILE A 300 -37.62 -9.97 -45.15
N ARG A 301 -38.78 -9.72 -44.54
CA ARG A 301 -38.91 -9.50 -43.10
C ARG A 301 -38.42 -10.70 -42.28
N ILE A 302 -38.90 -11.92 -42.58
CA ILE A 302 -38.48 -13.15 -41.87
C ILE A 302 -36.96 -13.37 -42.04
N SER A 303 -36.44 -13.11 -43.24
CA SER A 303 -35.00 -13.24 -43.54
C SER A 303 -34.17 -12.22 -42.76
N LEU A 304 -34.64 -10.98 -42.64
CA LEU A 304 -34.03 -9.94 -41.82
C LEU A 304 -34.10 -10.26 -40.33
N GLU A 305 -35.23 -10.77 -39.82
CA GLU A 305 -35.39 -11.19 -38.42
C GLU A 305 -34.42 -12.34 -38.07
N MET A 306 -34.28 -13.32 -38.96
CA MET A 306 -33.32 -14.42 -38.82
C MET A 306 -31.86 -13.94 -38.90
N ALA A 307 -31.54 -13.03 -39.82
CA ALA A 307 -30.22 -12.44 -39.94
C ALA A 307 -29.87 -11.58 -38.70
N PHE A 308 -30.82 -10.79 -38.18
CA PHE A 308 -30.63 -10.01 -36.97
C PHE A 308 -30.41 -10.91 -35.75
N ALA A 309 -31.21 -11.97 -35.59
CA ALA A 309 -31.04 -12.95 -34.51
C ALA A 309 -29.68 -13.65 -34.54
N ALA A 310 -29.14 -13.91 -35.74
CA ALA A 310 -27.81 -14.51 -35.92
C ALA A 310 -26.65 -13.53 -35.68
N ILE A 311 -26.82 -12.24 -36.04
CA ILE A 311 -25.76 -11.22 -35.96
C ILE A 311 -25.70 -10.56 -34.59
N LEU A 312 -26.84 -10.36 -33.90
CA LEU A 312 -26.93 -9.72 -32.58
C LEU A 312 -25.91 -10.21 -31.53
N PRO A 313 -25.67 -11.52 -31.39
CA PRO A 313 -24.75 -12.00 -30.36
C PRO A 313 -23.28 -11.72 -30.74
N ILE A 314 -22.93 -11.53 -32.01
CA ILE A 314 -21.53 -11.49 -32.48
C ILE A 314 -20.74 -10.30 -31.89
N PRO A 315 -21.22 -9.04 -31.92
CA PRO A 315 -20.50 -7.92 -31.32
C PRO A 315 -20.37 -8.02 -29.80
N ALA A 316 -21.43 -8.45 -29.12
CA ALA A 316 -21.42 -8.66 -27.67
C ALA A 316 -20.40 -9.74 -27.27
N ILE A 317 -20.38 -10.85 -28.01
CA ILE A 317 -19.47 -11.97 -27.83
C ILE A 317 -18.03 -11.59 -28.18
N TRP A 318 -17.81 -10.80 -29.22
CA TRP A 318 -16.49 -10.30 -29.61
C TRP A 318 -15.92 -9.32 -28.56
N LEU A 319 -16.74 -8.41 -28.04
CA LEU A 319 -16.37 -7.52 -26.93
C LEU A 319 -16.09 -8.31 -25.63
N LEU A 320 -16.92 -9.30 -25.31
CA LEU A 320 -16.72 -10.19 -24.14
C LEU A 320 -15.45 -11.04 -24.28
N GLY A 321 -15.10 -11.47 -25.50
CA GLY A 321 -13.90 -12.25 -25.80
C GLY A 321 -12.58 -11.48 -25.63
N ARG A 322 -12.60 -10.15 -25.75
CA ARG A 322 -11.44 -9.27 -25.49
C ARG A 322 -11.18 -9.01 -24.01
N VAL A 323 -12.14 -9.25 -23.13
CA VAL A 323 -11.92 -9.18 -21.68
C VAL A 323 -11.44 -10.53 -21.21
N GLU A 324 -10.14 -10.66 -20.96
CA GLU A 324 -9.48 -11.93 -20.64
C GLU A 324 -10.13 -12.69 -19.48
N LYS A 325 -10.71 -11.98 -18.52
CA LYS A 325 -11.43 -12.54 -17.36
C LYS A 325 -12.87 -12.96 -17.65
N LEU A 326 -13.49 -12.44 -18.70
CA LEU A 326 -14.81 -12.88 -19.16
C LEU A 326 -14.73 -14.07 -20.13
N LYS A 327 -13.53 -14.48 -20.57
CA LYS A 327 -13.34 -15.67 -21.42
C LYS A 327 -13.95 -16.94 -20.82
N ILE A 328 -14.04 -17.07 -19.49
CA ILE A 328 -14.63 -18.24 -18.82
C ILE A 328 -16.14 -18.31 -19.06
N ILE A 329 -16.84 -17.18 -19.03
CA ILE A 329 -18.29 -17.08 -19.28
C ILE A 329 -18.58 -16.95 -20.79
N ALA A 330 -17.72 -16.25 -21.51
CA ALA A 330 -17.88 -15.97 -22.93
C ALA A 330 -17.64 -17.20 -23.80
N ARG A 331 -16.71 -18.11 -23.47
CA ARG A 331 -16.42 -19.31 -24.27
C ARG A 331 -17.63 -20.22 -24.55
N PRO A 332 -18.44 -20.62 -23.54
CA PRO A 332 -19.64 -21.41 -23.82
C PRO A 332 -20.68 -20.63 -24.63
N ALA A 333 -20.87 -19.34 -24.34
CA ALA A 333 -21.77 -18.48 -25.13
C ALA A 333 -21.31 -18.33 -26.59
N LEU A 334 -19.99 -18.24 -26.83
CA LEU A 334 -19.36 -18.17 -28.15
C LEU A 334 -19.65 -19.43 -28.97
N ARG A 335 -19.53 -20.61 -28.33
CA ARG A 335 -19.81 -21.91 -28.97
C ARG A 335 -21.28 -22.06 -29.34
N ILE A 336 -22.18 -21.61 -28.46
CA ILE A 336 -23.63 -21.65 -28.70
C ILE A 336 -23.99 -20.71 -29.85
N ALA A 337 -23.47 -19.48 -29.85
CA ALA A 337 -23.72 -18.51 -30.91
C ALA A 337 -23.12 -18.94 -32.26
N SER A 338 -21.92 -19.53 -32.27
CA SER A 338 -21.33 -20.05 -33.50
C SER A 338 -22.17 -21.19 -34.08
N CYS A 339 -22.66 -22.11 -33.23
CA CYS A 339 -23.57 -23.17 -33.67
C CYS A 339 -24.89 -22.61 -34.23
N LEU A 340 -25.50 -21.64 -33.55
CA LEU A 340 -26.72 -21.00 -34.03
C LEU A 340 -26.51 -20.31 -35.37
N SER A 341 -25.43 -19.54 -35.54
CA SER A 341 -25.12 -18.86 -36.81
C SER A 341 -24.90 -19.84 -37.97
N ALA A 342 -24.26 -20.98 -37.71
CA ALA A 342 -24.05 -22.02 -38.71
C ALA A 342 -25.38 -22.68 -39.13
N ILE A 343 -26.29 -22.92 -38.17
CA ILE A 343 -27.63 -23.44 -38.45
C ILE A 343 -28.45 -22.44 -39.26
N THR A 344 -28.43 -21.15 -38.90
CA THR A 344 -29.17 -20.11 -39.63
C THR A 344 -28.66 -19.97 -41.06
N LEU A 345 -27.33 -19.97 -41.26
CA LEU A 345 -26.73 -19.93 -42.59
C LEU A 345 -27.14 -21.16 -43.43
N PHE A 346 -27.15 -22.35 -42.81
CA PHE A 346 -27.58 -23.57 -43.49
C PHE A 346 -29.05 -23.50 -43.92
N ILE A 347 -29.93 -22.97 -43.07
CA ILE A 347 -31.35 -22.77 -43.40
C ILE A 347 -31.50 -21.76 -44.54
N ILE A 348 -30.75 -20.66 -44.54
CA ILE A 348 -30.77 -19.67 -45.62
C ILE A 348 -30.32 -20.30 -46.95
N ILE A 349 -29.21 -21.05 -46.94
CA ILE A 349 -28.71 -21.75 -48.13
C ILE A 349 -29.73 -22.76 -48.63
N ALA A 350 -30.32 -23.57 -47.74
CA ALA A 350 -31.34 -24.55 -48.11
C ALA A 350 -32.59 -23.88 -48.71
N ALA A 351 -33.07 -22.80 -48.10
CA ALA A 351 -34.22 -22.04 -48.61
C ALA A 351 -33.93 -21.41 -49.99
N HIS A 352 -32.72 -20.87 -50.18
CA HIS A 352 -32.30 -20.30 -51.46
C HIS A 352 -32.15 -21.37 -52.55
N SER A 353 -31.67 -22.57 -52.18
CA SER A 353 -31.54 -23.71 -53.08
C SER A 353 -32.90 -24.22 -53.55
N LEU A 354 -33.89 -24.27 -52.65
CA LEU A 354 -35.28 -24.60 -52.96
C LEU A 354 -35.93 -23.55 -53.89
N PHE A 355 -35.58 -22.27 -53.72
CA PHE A 355 -36.08 -21.19 -54.55
C PHE A 355 -35.48 -21.19 -55.96
N LEU A 356 -34.19 -21.48 -56.09
CA LEU A 356 -33.51 -21.59 -57.40
C LEU A 356 -33.86 -22.89 -58.14
N GLY A 357 -34.08 -23.99 -57.42
CA GLY A 357 -34.45 -25.29 -58.01
C GLY A 357 -35.85 -25.33 -58.62
N THR A 358 -36.75 -24.45 -58.18
CA THR A 358 -38.12 -24.35 -58.72
C THR A 358 -38.23 -23.44 -59.94
N GLY A 359 -37.18 -22.66 -60.26
CA GLY A 359 -37.14 -21.77 -61.43
C GLY A 359 -36.60 -22.40 -62.72
N LEU A 360 -36.01 -23.61 -62.65
CA LEU A 360 -35.41 -24.31 -63.80
C LEU A 360 -36.33 -25.35 -64.46
N VAL A 361 -37.60 -25.41 -64.03
CA VAL A 361 -38.66 -26.18 -64.69
C VAL A 361 -39.71 -25.20 -65.22
N LYS A 362 -39.38 -24.54 -66.33
CA LYS A 362 -40.34 -23.97 -67.26
C LYS A 362 -39.80 -24.02 -68.68
#